data_AF-A0A976L8U5-F1
#
_entry.id   AF-A0A976L8U5-F1
#
_cell.length_a   1.000
_cell.length_b   1.000
_cell.length_c   1.000
_cell.angle_alpha   90.00
_cell.angle_beta   90.00
_cell.angle_gamma   90.00
#
_symmetry.space_group_name_H-M   'P 1'
#
loop_
_entity.id
_entity.type
_entity.pdbx_description
1 polymer ?
#
loop_
_entity_poly.entity_id
_entity_poly.type
_entity_poly.pdbx_seq_one_letter_code
_entity_poly.pdbx_strand_id
1 'polypeptide(L)'
;MLAALLPATIGMVGTQSLFADFMAWSMQLNQQVFEQSKTLGSLLQKSSDMERKARLVVLFSDQSLHEPYEKEAYQRSRSQFLKILEEVRDASTEAEVILMVQEINDKEEFIHQRIEKWQDGSGLESQLEPVFTDFHLAMTHLAARFDQQIERSLTLFESQAKARLKVFLWQSCGLMTLTLFIMIVLFRRANVHFSS
;
A
#
# COMPACT_ATOMS: atom_id res chain seq x y z
N MET A 1 -38.18 31.93 -17.82
CA MET A 1 -36.75 31.87 -17.46
C MET A 1 -36.48 31.00 -16.22
N LEU A 2 -37.25 31.09 -15.13
CA LEU A 2 -37.02 30.29 -13.90
C LEU A 2 -37.13 28.75 -14.07
N ALA A 3 -38.01 28.27 -14.96
CA ALA A 3 -38.22 26.82 -15.16
C ALA A 3 -37.04 26.09 -15.86
N ALA A 4 -36.16 26.81 -16.57
CA ALA A 4 -34.99 26.24 -17.24
C ALA A 4 -33.74 26.17 -16.35
N LEU A 5 -33.72 26.95 -15.25
CA LEU A 5 -32.63 26.98 -14.28
C LEU A 5 -32.68 25.83 -13.27
N LEU A 6 -33.88 25.34 -12.93
CA LEU A 6 -34.06 24.27 -11.95
C LEU A 6 -33.42 22.93 -12.36
N PRO A 7 -33.60 22.40 -13.60
CA PRO A 7 -32.96 21.15 -14.01
C PRO A 7 -31.43 21.28 -14.14
N ALA A 8 -30.96 22.44 -14.61
CA ALA A 8 -29.53 22.71 -14.81
C ALA A 8 -28.77 22.84 -13.48
N THR A 9 -29.37 23.48 -12.47
CA THR A 9 -28.78 23.62 -11.13
C THR A 9 -28.78 22.31 -10.36
N ILE A 10 -29.86 21.51 -10.43
CA ILE A 10 -29.91 20.18 -9.81
C ILE A 10 -28.90 19.22 -10.46
N GLY A 11 -28.75 19.26 -11.80
CA GLY A 11 -27.74 18.48 -12.52
C GLY A 11 -26.29 18.89 -12.22
N MET A 12 -26.03 20.18 -12.02
CA MET A 12 -24.70 20.68 -11.63
C MET A 12 -24.34 20.32 -10.19
N VAL A 13 -25.28 20.38 -9.24
CA VAL A 13 -25.03 19.99 -7.84
C VAL A 13 -24.76 18.49 -7.73
N GLY A 14 -25.50 17.66 -8.46
CA GLY A 14 -25.26 16.21 -8.51
C GLY A 14 -23.89 15.85 -9.08
N THR A 15 -23.47 16.49 -10.17
CA THR A 15 -22.17 16.23 -10.80
C THR A 15 -20.99 16.74 -9.97
N GLN A 16 -21.15 17.84 -9.23
CA GLN A 16 -20.13 18.35 -8.29
C GLN A 16 -19.92 17.39 -7.12
N SER A 17 -20.99 16.83 -6.53
CA SER A 17 -20.87 15.87 -5.43
C SER A 17 -20.14 14.59 -5.87
N LEU A 18 -20.48 14.04 -7.05
CA LEU A 18 -19.82 12.86 -7.60
C LEU A 18 -18.34 13.08 -7.92
N PHE A 19 -17.98 14.29 -8.39
CA PHE A 19 -16.59 14.64 -8.64
C PHE A 19 -15.80 14.82 -7.33
N ALA A 20 -16.39 15.45 -6.32
CA ALA A 20 -15.77 15.59 -5.00
C ALA A 20 -15.53 14.21 -4.34
N ASP A 21 -16.52 13.32 -4.40
CA ASP A 21 -16.41 11.95 -3.88
C ASP A 21 -15.33 11.15 -4.63
N PHE A 22 -15.25 11.30 -5.96
CA PHE A 22 -14.19 10.69 -6.76
C PHE A 22 -12.79 11.21 -6.37
N MET A 23 -12.64 12.52 -6.17
CA MET A 23 -11.38 13.14 -5.77
C MET A 23 -10.95 12.69 -4.37
N ALA A 24 -11.89 12.65 -3.42
CA ALA A 24 -11.62 12.17 -2.06
C ALA A 24 -11.18 10.70 -2.06
N TRP A 25 -11.90 9.85 -2.81
CA TRP A 25 -11.56 8.44 -2.98
C TRP A 25 -10.18 8.24 -3.64
N SER A 26 -9.87 9.00 -4.69
CA SER A 26 -8.57 8.97 -5.39
C SER A 26 -7.42 9.38 -4.47
N MET A 27 -7.61 10.45 -3.68
CA MET A 27 -6.61 10.91 -2.72
C MET A 27 -6.35 9.86 -1.62
N GLN A 28 -7.40 9.28 -1.05
CA GLN A 28 -7.30 8.23 -0.04
C GLN A 28 -6.55 7.00 -0.57
N LEU A 29 -6.83 6.57 -1.80
CA LEU A 29 -6.19 5.39 -2.38
C LEU A 29 -4.72 5.65 -2.74
N ASN A 30 -4.39 6.81 -3.30
CA ASN A 30 -3.00 7.21 -3.53
C ASN A 30 -2.20 7.24 -2.22
N GLN A 31 -2.81 7.75 -1.14
CA GLN A 31 -2.17 7.74 0.18
C GLN A 31 -1.94 6.31 0.67
N GLN A 32 -2.91 5.42 0.51
CA GLN A 32 -2.78 4.02 0.90
C GLN A 32 -1.67 3.30 0.12
N VAL A 33 -1.62 3.45 -1.21
CA VAL A 33 -0.57 2.87 -2.06
C VAL A 33 0.79 3.42 -1.68
N PHE A 34 0.90 4.72 -1.44
CA PHE A 34 2.14 5.35 -1.02
C PHE A 34 2.64 4.81 0.32
N GLU A 35 1.77 4.71 1.33
CA GLU A 35 2.16 4.13 2.62
C GLU A 35 2.54 2.66 2.48
N GLN A 36 1.81 1.84 1.71
CA GLN A 36 2.18 0.45 1.46
C GLN A 36 3.55 0.32 0.78
N SER A 37 3.84 1.13 -0.25
CA SER A 37 5.14 1.14 -0.93
C SER A 37 6.28 1.55 0.01
N LYS A 38 6.03 2.56 0.85
CA LYS A 38 6.98 3.00 1.88
C LYS A 38 7.22 1.94 2.96
N THR A 39 6.16 1.23 3.37
CA THR A 39 6.25 0.09 4.29
C THR A 39 7.09 -1.03 3.69
N LEU A 40 6.90 -1.36 2.41
CA LEU A 40 7.71 -2.34 1.69
C LEU A 40 9.20 -1.96 1.65
N GLY A 41 9.52 -0.71 1.29
CA GLY A 41 10.90 -0.22 1.31
C GLY A 41 11.53 -0.27 2.70
N SER A 42 10.75 0.11 3.73
CA SER A 42 11.18 0.06 5.13
C SER A 42 11.40 -1.38 5.62
N LEU A 43 10.56 -2.32 5.20
CA LEU A 43 10.66 -3.73 5.52
C LEU A 43 11.97 -4.32 4.99
N LEU A 44 12.27 -4.12 3.71
CA LEU A 44 13.50 -4.59 3.07
C LEU A 44 14.76 -3.97 3.70
N GLN A 45 14.71 -2.67 3.99
CA GLN A 45 15.83 -1.99 4.64
C GLN A 45 16.09 -2.53 6.04
N LYS A 46 15.02 -2.70 6.84
CA LYS A 46 15.13 -3.15 8.23
C LYS A 46 15.48 -4.63 8.35
N SER A 47 14.98 -5.49 7.46
CA SER A 47 15.38 -6.90 7.42
C SER A 47 16.86 -7.04 7.10
N SER A 48 17.36 -6.29 6.11
CA SER A 48 18.79 -6.27 5.75
C SER A 48 19.68 -5.74 6.88
N ASP A 49 19.28 -4.65 7.54
CA ASP A 49 20.02 -4.11 8.70
C ASP A 49 20.04 -5.10 9.88
N MET A 50 18.92 -5.75 10.15
CA MET A 50 18.81 -6.77 11.19
C MET A 50 19.70 -7.97 10.89
N GLU A 51 19.61 -8.52 9.68
CA GLU A 51 20.44 -9.66 9.24
C GLU A 51 21.93 -9.30 9.32
N ARG A 52 22.32 -8.11 8.84
CA ARG A 52 23.71 -7.64 8.91
C ARG A 52 24.22 -7.61 10.33
N LYS A 53 23.45 -7.05 11.27
CA LYS A 53 23.83 -6.96 12.69
C LYS A 53 23.84 -8.31 13.37
N ALA A 54 22.90 -9.20 13.04
CA ALA A 54 22.90 -10.57 13.52
C ALA A 54 24.19 -11.31 13.09
N ARG A 55 24.60 -11.15 11.82
CA ARG A 55 25.87 -11.70 11.31
C ARG A 55 27.09 -11.09 12.01
N LEU A 56 27.10 -9.79 12.32
CA LEU A 56 28.19 -9.17 13.10
C LEU A 56 28.29 -9.75 14.51
N VAL A 57 27.16 -9.96 15.19
CA VAL A 57 27.15 -10.63 16.51
C VAL A 57 27.74 -12.03 16.43
N VAL A 58 27.43 -12.78 15.38
CA VAL A 58 27.99 -14.12 15.14
C VAL A 58 29.50 -14.05 14.88
N LEU A 59 29.95 -13.13 14.03
CA LEU A 59 31.36 -12.99 13.66
C LEU A 59 32.25 -12.58 14.84
N PHE A 60 31.76 -11.68 15.71
CA PHE A 60 32.52 -11.20 16.87
C PHE A 60 32.34 -12.05 18.13
N SER A 61 31.56 -13.13 18.07
CA SER A 61 31.30 -14.01 19.23
C SER A 61 32.54 -14.76 19.74
N ASP A 62 33.54 -14.98 18.87
CA ASP A 62 34.80 -15.67 19.17
C ASP A 62 35.86 -14.78 19.85
N GLN A 63 35.67 -13.46 19.85
CA GLN A 63 36.59 -12.55 20.53
C GLN A 63 36.29 -12.56 22.03
N SER A 64 37.32 -12.73 22.85
CA SER A 64 37.26 -12.85 24.32
C SER A 64 36.65 -11.64 25.06
N LEU A 65 36.24 -10.60 24.32
CA LEU A 65 35.25 -9.63 24.74
C LEU A 65 33.99 -9.83 23.89
N HIS A 66 32.99 -10.50 24.43
CA HIS A 66 31.61 -10.33 23.98
C HIS A 66 31.27 -8.83 24.03
N GLU A 67 31.35 -8.12 22.91
CA GLU A 67 31.04 -6.70 22.91
C GLU A 67 29.53 -6.51 23.13
N PRO A 68 29.11 -5.92 24.27
CA PRO A 68 27.69 -5.70 24.54
C PRO A 68 27.05 -4.78 23.49
N TYR A 69 27.86 -3.95 22.84
CA TYR A 69 27.43 -3.04 21.79
C TYR A 69 26.78 -3.74 20.59
N GLU A 70 27.38 -4.81 20.06
CA GLU A 70 26.83 -5.50 18.89
C GLU A 70 25.50 -6.21 19.21
N LYS A 71 25.40 -6.79 20.41
CA LYS A 71 24.14 -7.39 20.88
C LYS A 71 23.04 -6.34 21.05
N GLU A 72 23.34 -5.18 21.63
CA GLU A 72 22.38 -4.08 21.73
C GLU A 72 21.99 -3.53 20.35
N ALA A 73 22.95 -3.36 19.44
CA ALA A 73 22.70 -2.87 18.09
C ALA A 73 21.76 -3.83 17.32
N TYR A 74 22.00 -5.14 17.45
CA TYR A 74 21.12 -6.18 16.93
C TYR A 74 19.72 -6.11 17.55
N GLN A 75 19.60 -6.09 18.88
CA GLN A 75 18.28 -6.03 19.53
C GLN A 75 17.47 -4.79 19.12
N ARG A 76 18.12 -3.63 18.99
CA ARG A 76 17.46 -2.42 18.47
C ARG A 76 16.97 -2.62 17.04
N SER A 77 17.80 -3.18 16.16
CA SER A 77 17.41 -3.45 14.76
C SER A 77 16.28 -4.47 14.67
N ARG A 78 16.36 -5.55 15.46
CA ARG A 78 15.31 -6.56 15.62
C ARG A 78 13.98 -5.95 16.00
N SER A 79 13.94 -5.14 17.06
CA SER A 79 12.68 -4.50 17.50
C SER A 79 12.04 -3.63 16.41
N GLN A 80 12.86 -2.93 15.62
CA GLN A 80 12.39 -2.12 14.51
C GLN A 80 11.90 -2.98 13.34
N PHE A 81 12.57 -4.09 13.08
CA PHE A 81 12.18 -5.08 12.07
C PHE A 81 10.83 -5.73 12.43
N LEU A 82 10.67 -6.21 13.66
CA LEU A 82 9.41 -6.81 14.11
C LEU A 82 8.25 -5.81 14.03
N LYS A 83 8.49 -4.55 14.39
CA LYS A 83 7.48 -3.50 14.26
C LYS A 83 7.04 -3.30 12.81
N ILE A 84 7.98 -3.20 11.85
CA ILE A 84 7.60 -3.01 10.44
C ILE A 84 6.94 -4.28 9.87
N LEU A 85 7.32 -5.46 10.34
CA LEU A 85 6.73 -6.72 9.94
C LEU A 85 5.26 -6.82 10.41
N GLU A 86 4.98 -6.31 11.62
CA GLU A 86 3.62 -6.17 12.13
C GLU A 86 2.80 -5.13 11.34
N GLU A 87 3.40 -3.99 10.97
CA GLU A 87 2.77 -3.01 10.08
C GLU A 87 2.41 -3.62 8.70
N VAL A 88 3.23 -4.50 8.14
CA VAL A 88 2.93 -5.24 6.89
C VAL A 88 1.74 -6.18 7.09
N ARG A 89 1.71 -6.92 8.20
CA ARG A 89 0.61 -7.82 8.55
C ARG A 89 -0.71 -7.06 8.64
N ASP A 90 -0.71 -5.93 9.35
CA ASP A 90 -1.90 -5.12 9.59
C ASP A 90 -2.37 -4.38 8.31
N ALA A 91 -1.43 -4.06 7.40
CA ALA A 91 -1.74 -3.45 6.11
C ALA A 91 -2.22 -4.44 5.05
N SER A 92 -2.04 -5.75 5.26
CA SER A 92 -2.46 -6.77 4.31
C SER A 92 -3.79 -7.42 4.67
N THR A 93 -4.62 -7.65 3.66
CA THR A 93 -5.86 -8.44 3.76
C THR A 93 -5.70 -9.83 3.15
N GLU A 94 -4.54 -10.14 2.58
CA GLU A 94 -4.27 -11.43 1.93
C GLU A 94 -3.76 -12.44 2.96
N ALA A 95 -4.49 -13.53 3.16
CA ALA A 95 -4.10 -14.60 4.10
C ALA A 95 -2.70 -15.16 3.81
N GLU A 96 -2.32 -15.21 2.53
CA GLU A 96 -0.99 -15.63 2.08
C GLU A 96 0.13 -14.73 2.67
N VAL A 97 -0.06 -13.41 2.67
CA VAL A 97 0.90 -12.45 3.24
C VAL A 97 1.00 -12.60 4.76
N ILE A 98 -0.13 -12.80 5.43
CA ILE A 98 -0.16 -13.02 6.89
C ILE A 98 0.60 -14.29 7.28
N LEU A 99 0.44 -15.37 6.51
CA LEU A 99 1.18 -16.62 6.74
C LEU A 99 2.68 -16.45 6.51
N MET A 100 3.08 -15.70 5.47
CA MET A 100 4.50 -15.40 5.22
C MET A 100 5.12 -14.55 6.33
N VAL A 101 4.37 -13.57 6.85
CA VAL A 101 4.80 -12.79 8.02
C VAL A 101 5.05 -13.70 9.22
N GLN A 102 4.16 -14.66 9.48
CA GLN A 102 4.35 -15.62 10.56
C GLN A 102 5.60 -16.49 10.34
N GLU A 103 5.79 -17.02 9.14
CA GLU A 103 6.98 -17.82 8.79
C GLU A 103 8.28 -17.02 9.02
N ILE A 104 8.31 -15.76 8.61
CA ILE A 104 9.46 -14.87 8.78
C ILE A 104 9.71 -14.61 10.26
N ASN A 105 8.66 -14.38 11.05
CA ASN A 105 8.76 -14.17 12.48
C ASN A 105 9.33 -15.42 13.19
N ASP A 106 8.89 -16.63 12.79
CA ASP A 106 9.40 -17.89 13.35
C ASP A 106 10.89 -18.09 13.00
N LYS A 107 11.31 -17.75 11.78
CA LYS A 107 12.73 -17.79 11.36
C LYS A 107 13.58 -16.77 12.12
N GLU A 108 13.07 -15.55 12.30
CA GLU A 108 13.74 -14.51 13.08
C GLU A 108 13.92 -14.96 14.53
N GLU A 109 12.88 -15.47 15.15
CA GLU A 109 12.92 -15.96 16.53
C GLU A 109 13.93 -17.11 16.69
N PHE A 110 14.03 -18.00 15.69
CA PHE A 110 15.08 -19.02 15.68
C PHE A 110 16.49 -18.42 15.66
N ILE A 111 16.74 -17.43 14.79
CA ILE A 111 18.03 -16.71 14.72
C ILE A 111 18.33 -16.06 16.08
N HIS A 112 17.35 -15.37 16.65
CA HIS A 112 17.46 -14.71 17.94
C HIS A 112 17.85 -15.68 19.05
N GLN A 113 17.13 -16.79 19.18
CA GLN A 113 17.42 -17.81 20.19
C GLN A 113 18.80 -18.43 20.02
N ARG A 114 19.26 -18.61 18.78
CA ARG A 114 20.62 -19.11 18.51
C ARG A 114 21.68 -18.10 18.95
N ILE A 115 21.47 -16.82 18.69
CA ILE A 115 22.36 -15.74 19.14
C ILE A 115 22.39 -15.63 20.68
N GLU A 116 21.26 -15.80 21.36
CA GLU A 116 21.21 -15.73 22.83
C GLU A 116 21.83 -16.94 23.53
N LYS A 117 21.57 -18.15 23.04
CA LYS A 117 22.01 -19.41 23.66
C LYS A 117 23.48 -19.73 23.37
N TRP A 118 24.13 -18.98 22.49
CA TRP A 118 25.51 -19.25 22.11
C TRP A 118 26.50 -18.64 23.11
N GLN A 119 27.26 -19.50 23.78
CA GLN A 119 28.30 -19.15 24.76
C GLN A 119 29.71 -19.61 24.35
N ASP A 120 29.86 -20.57 23.42
CA ASP A 120 31.15 -21.17 23.05
C ASP A 120 31.47 -20.92 21.57
N GLY A 121 32.48 -20.09 21.30
CA GLY A 121 32.70 -19.40 20.02
C GLY A 121 32.92 -20.22 18.74
N SER A 122 33.13 -21.55 18.77
CA SER A 122 33.47 -22.26 17.53
C SER A 122 32.27 -22.79 16.74
N GLY A 123 32.02 -22.25 15.53
CA GLY A 123 31.19 -22.89 14.50
C GLY A 123 29.73 -22.42 14.39
N LEU A 124 29.34 -21.32 15.05
CA LEU A 124 28.01 -20.74 14.94
C LEU A 124 27.68 -20.26 13.52
N GLU A 125 28.66 -19.61 12.87
CA GLU A 125 28.50 -19.04 11.54
C GLU A 125 28.06 -20.09 10.52
N SER A 126 28.71 -21.25 10.50
CA SER A 126 28.37 -22.35 9.60
C SER A 126 26.98 -22.96 9.86
N GLN A 127 26.45 -22.84 11.09
CA GLN A 127 25.12 -23.37 11.44
C GLN A 127 24.01 -22.37 11.14
N LEU A 128 24.29 -21.07 11.22
CA LEU A 128 23.33 -20.00 10.97
C LEU A 128 23.26 -19.57 9.50
N GLU A 129 24.32 -19.77 8.71
CA GLU A 129 24.31 -19.42 7.28
C GLU A 129 23.11 -19.96 6.48
N PRO A 130 22.72 -21.24 6.58
CA PRO A 130 21.52 -21.72 5.89
C PRO A 130 20.24 -21.05 6.40
N VAL A 131 20.18 -20.71 7.68
CA VAL A 131 19.02 -20.04 8.29
C VAL A 131 18.90 -18.60 7.80
N PHE A 132 20.02 -17.87 7.70
CA PHE A 132 20.03 -16.53 7.12
C PHE A 132 19.63 -16.56 5.64
N THR A 133 20.10 -17.56 4.89
CA THR A 133 19.70 -17.75 3.49
C THR A 133 18.19 -18.00 3.37
N ASP A 134 17.64 -18.90 4.19
CA ASP A 134 16.21 -19.20 4.22
C ASP A 134 15.37 -17.99 4.65
N PHE A 135 15.85 -17.21 5.63
CA PHE A 135 15.23 -15.95 6.05
C PHE A 135 15.22 -14.94 4.91
N HIS A 136 16.35 -14.76 4.22
CA HIS A 136 16.46 -13.85 3.08
C HIS A 136 15.51 -14.23 1.93
N LEU A 137 15.40 -15.53 1.63
CA LEU A 137 14.47 -16.04 0.63
C LEU A 137 13.00 -15.77 1.03
N ALA A 138 12.63 -16.06 2.29
CA ALA A 138 11.28 -15.77 2.79
C ALA A 138 10.97 -14.27 2.72
N MET A 139 11.92 -13.40 3.11
CA MET A 139 11.78 -11.95 2.99
C MET A 139 11.59 -11.48 1.54
N THR A 140 12.37 -12.03 0.61
CA THR A 140 12.27 -11.69 -0.82
C THR A 140 10.92 -12.13 -1.39
N HIS A 141 10.43 -13.30 -0.97
CA HIS A 141 9.13 -13.81 -1.39
C HIS A 141 7.97 -12.96 -0.84
N LEU A 142 8.02 -12.59 0.46
CA LEU A 142 7.06 -11.66 1.06
C LEU A 142 7.06 -10.32 0.33
N ALA A 143 8.24 -9.76 0.04
CA ALA A 143 8.37 -8.49 -0.65
C ALA A 143 7.75 -8.54 -2.05
N ALA A 144 8.04 -9.59 -2.82
CA ALA A 144 7.44 -9.79 -4.15
C ALA A 144 5.92 -9.92 -4.09
N ARG A 145 5.38 -10.65 -3.09
CA ARG A 145 3.93 -10.77 -2.92
C ARG A 145 3.26 -9.47 -2.51
N PHE A 146 3.87 -8.74 -1.59
CA PHE A 146 3.32 -7.46 -1.14
C PHE A 146 3.37 -6.41 -2.24
N ASP A 147 4.43 -6.38 -3.06
CA ASP A 147 4.50 -5.54 -4.26
C ASP A 147 3.40 -5.90 -5.27
N GLN A 148 3.15 -7.18 -5.50
CA GLN A 148 2.05 -7.63 -6.36
C GLN A 148 0.67 -7.26 -5.80
N GLN A 149 0.50 -7.21 -4.48
CA GLN A 149 -0.73 -6.71 -3.84
C GLN A 149 -0.92 -5.20 -4.10
N ILE A 150 0.16 -4.43 -4.04
CA ILE A 150 0.17 -3.00 -4.37
C ILE A 150 -0.18 -2.80 -5.86
N GLU A 151 0.43 -3.56 -6.76
CA GLU A 151 0.15 -3.49 -8.20
C GLU A 151 -1.31 -3.88 -8.53
N ARG A 152 -1.84 -4.94 -7.88
CA ARG A 152 -3.26 -5.30 -7.99
C ARG A 152 -4.17 -4.17 -7.53
N SER A 153 -3.82 -3.48 -6.45
CA SER A 153 -4.59 -2.34 -5.95
C SER A 153 -4.57 -1.16 -6.93
N LEU A 154 -3.42 -0.89 -7.55
CA LEU A 154 -3.26 0.13 -8.58
C LEU A 154 -4.03 -0.17 -9.87
N THR A 155 -3.94 -1.41 -10.37
CA THR A 155 -4.65 -1.83 -11.59
C THR A 155 -6.17 -1.83 -11.38
N LEU A 156 -6.64 -2.28 -10.21
CA LEU A 156 -8.04 -2.16 -9.82
C LEU A 156 -8.47 -0.69 -9.75
N PHE A 157 -7.66 0.18 -9.16
CA PHE A 157 -7.91 1.62 -9.13
C PHE A 157 -8.06 2.20 -10.54
N GLU A 158 -7.13 1.92 -11.46
CA GLU A 158 -7.22 2.41 -12.83
C GLU A 158 -8.51 1.94 -13.52
N SER A 159 -8.87 0.68 -13.32
CA SER A 159 -10.09 0.12 -13.92
C SER A 159 -11.36 0.79 -13.37
N GLN A 160 -11.42 1.01 -12.05
CA GLN A 160 -12.53 1.67 -11.38
C GLN A 160 -12.60 3.16 -11.72
N ALA A 161 -11.45 3.84 -11.81
CA ALA A 161 -11.37 5.23 -12.24
C ALA A 161 -11.88 5.38 -13.68
N LYS A 162 -11.43 4.52 -14.60
CA LYS A 162 -11.94 4.50 -16.00
C LYS A 162 -13.43 4.24 -16.05
N ALA A 163 -13.95 3.31 -15.24
CA ALA A 163 -15.38 3.01 -15.19
C ALA A 163 -16.21 4.18 -14.65
N ARG A 164 -15.81 4.76 -13.51
CA ARG A 164 -16.49 5.92 -12.91
C ARG A 164 -16.45 7.15 -13.81
N LEU A 165 -15.32 7.39 -14.48
CA LEU A 165 -15.17 8.50 -15.42
C LEU A 165 -16.04 8.31 -16.67
N LYS A 166 -16.18 7.08 -17.19
CA LYS A 166 -17.14 6.76 -18.27
C LYS A 166 -18.59 7.03 -17.86
N VAL A 167 -18.99 6.61 -16.65
CA VAL A 167 -20.34 6.86 -16.13
C VAL A 167 -20.59 8.36 -16.00
N PHE A 168 -19.63 9.11 -15.46
CA PHE A 168 -19.71 10.56 -15.34
C PHE A 168 -19.84 11.25 -16.70
N LEU A 169 -19.02 10.85 -17.69
CA LEU A 169 -19.09 11.39 -19.05
C LEU A 169 -20.44 11.11 -19.70
N TRP A 170 -20.98 9.89 -19.53
CA TRP A 170 -22.27 9.51 -20.09
C TRP A 170 -23.42 10.30 -19.46
N GLN A 171 -23.42 10.45 -18.13
CA GLN A 171 -24.40 11.25 -17.40
C GLN A 171 -24.34 12.74 -17.78
N SER A 172 -23.13 13.29 -17.89
CA SER A 172 -22.92 14.69 -18.28
C SER A 172 -23.36 14.96 -19.73
N CYS A 173 -23.07 14.03 -20.65
CA CYS A 173 -23.54 14.10 -22.03
C CYS A 173 -25.08 14.04 -22.12
N GLY A 174 -25.73 13.17 -21.34
CA GLY A 174 -27.19 13.13 -21.24
C GLY A 174 -27.80 14.44 -20.75
N LEU A 175 -27.20 15.07 -19.74
CA LEU A 175 -27.62 16.38 -19.24
C LEU A 175 -27.39 17.51 -20.26
N MET A 176 -26.26 17.52 -20.96
CA MET A 176 -25.98 18.50 -22.01
C MET A 176 -26.93 18.39 -23.20
N THR A 177 -27.23 17.16 -23.63
CA THR A 177 -28.19 16.93 -24.73
C THR A 177 -29.61 17.33 -24.34
N LEU A 178 -30.03 17.03 -23.10
CA LEU A 178 -31.33 17.46 -22.58
C LEU A 178 -31.45 18.98 -22.49
N THR A 179 -30.41 19.67 -22.00
CA THR A 179 -30.41 21.14 -21.90
C THR A 179 -30.42 21.80 -23.29
N LEU A 180 -29.64 21.29 -24.25
CA LEU A 180 -29.70 21.73 -25.65
C LEU A 180 -31.09 21.55 -26.26
N PHE A 181 -31.73 20.40 -26.03
CA PHE A 181 -33.08 20.12 -26.53
C PHE A 181 -34.12 21.11 -25.96
N ILE A 182 -34.09 21.36 -24.65
CA ILE A 182 -34.97 22.33 -24.00
C ILE A 182 -34.73 23.74 -24.58
N MET A 183 -33.47 24.13 -24.79
CA MET A 183 -33.14 25.43 -25.36
C MET A 183 -33.71 25.61 -26.78
N ILE A 184 -33.60 24.58 -27.63
CA ILE A 184 -34.16 24.59 -28.99
C ILE A 184 -35.69 24.72 -28.96
N VAL A 185 -36.37 23.98 -28.08
CA VAL A 185 -37.83 24.03 -27.92
C VAL A 185 -38.28 25.41 -27.44
N LEU A 186 -37.59 26.00 -26.46
CA LEU A 186 -37.89 27.35 -25.97
C LEU A 186 -37.64 28.41 -27.04
N PHE A 187 -36.56 28.31 -27.81
CA PHE A 187 -36.25 29.22 -28.91
C PHE A 187 -37.31 29.17 -30.02
N ARG A 188 -37.76 27.97 -30.41
CA ARG A 188 -38.88 27.82 -31.35
C ARG A 188 -40.16 28.46 -30.83
N ARG A 189 -40.50 28.26 -29.56
CA ARG A 189 -41.70 28.85 -28.97
C ARG A 189 -41.63 30.38 -28.85
N ALA A 190 -40.45 30.94 -28.59
CA ALA A 190 -40.24 32.39 -28.53
C ALA A 190 -40.37 33.05 -29.92
N ASN A 191 -39.84 32.41 -30.98
CA ASN A 191 -39.98 32.91 -32.35
C ASN A 191 -41.44 32.88 -32.85
N VAL A 192 -42.25 31.92 -32.40
CA VAL A 192 -43.69 31.86 -32.76
C VAL A 192 -44.47 33.02 -32.15
N HIS A 193 -44.07 33.54 -30.98
CA HIS A 193 -44.77 34.65 -30.31
C HIS A 193 -44.41 36.05 -30.82
N PHE A 194 -43.31 36.20 -31.58
CA PHE A 194 -42.89 37.48 -32.19
C PHE A 194 -43.47 37.70 -33.60
N SER A 195 -44.16 36.70 -34.15
CA SER A 195 -44.73 36.70 -35.50
C SER A 195 -46.25 36.91 -35.54
N SER A 196 -46.90 37.19 -34.40
CA SER A 196 -48.32 37.55 -34.30
C SER A 196 -48.48 38.96 -33.75
#